data_AF-A0A956QZ76-F1
#
_entry.id   AF-A0A956QZ76-F1
#
_cell.length_a   1.000
_cell.length_b   1.000
_cell.length_c   1.000
_cell.angle_alpha   90.00
_cell.angle_beta   90.00
_cell.angle_gamma   90.00
#
_symmetry.space_group_name_H-M   'P 1'
#
loop_
_entity.id
_entity.type
_entity.pdbx_description
1 polymer ?
#
loop_
_entity_poly.entity_id
_entity_poly.type
_entity_poly.pdbx_seq_one_letter_code
_entity_poly.pdbx_strand_id
1 'polypeptide(L)'
;MNDEATQQARYFVREHLKQDPAIVAVYIVPGTDELRMVEVSGSVDTVGEVIPFGFGKQPSNQLPLDTILVLISEEEYASIKRGDLDLPDGWGSVDNLVEIPLREVQLQSSGT
;
A
#
# COMPACT_ATOMS: atom_id res chain seq x y z
N MET A 1 13.72 7.57 -4.30
CA MET A 1 12.26 7.51 -4.06
C MET A 1 11.75 8.93 -4.09
N ASN A 2 10.60 9.20 -4.74
CA ASN A 2 10.04 10.55 -4.70
C ASN A 2 9.54 10.84 -3.26
N ASP A 3 9.96 11.97 -2.69
CA ASP A 3 9.53 12.40 -1.36
C ASP A 3 8.02 12.57 -1.29
N GLU A 4 7.36 12.95 -2.41
CA GLU A 4 5.90 13.12 -2.49
C GLU A 4 5.16 11.79 -2.38
N ALA A 5 5.60 10.77 -3.13
CA ALA A 5 4.98 9.44 -3.09
C ALA A 5 5.06 8.83 -1.69
N THR A 6 6.18 9.02 -1.01
CA THR A 6 6.39 8.55 0.36
C THR A 6 5.47 9.26 1.35
N GLN A 7 5.33 10.59 1.21
CA GLN A 7 4.44 11.39 2.08
C GLN A 7 2.98 11.03 1.87
N GLN A 8 2.54 10.91 0.62
CA GLN A 8 1.17 10.51 0.28
C GLN A 8 0.88 9.07 0.73
N ALA A 9 1.81 8.13 0.58
CA ALA A 9 1.67 6.78 1.10
C ALA A 9 1.50 6.78 2.63
N ARG A 10 2.34 7.53 3.36
CA ARG A 10 2.22 7.66 4.83
C ARG A 10 0.87 8.26 5.24
N TYR A 11 0.34 9.21 4.48
CA TYR A 11 -1.00 9.74 4.68
C TYR A 11 -2.06 8.64 4.54
N PHE A 12 -2.06 7.89 3.44
CA PHE A 12 -3.02 6.79 3.24
C PHE A 12 -2.92 5.74 4.33
N VAL A 13 -1.70 5.27 4.65
CA VAL A 13 -1.48 4.29 5.72
C VAL A 13 -2.06 4.79 7.04
N ARG A 14 -1.89 6.06 7.38
CA ARG A 14 -2.44 6.63 8.60
C ARG A 14 -3.97 6.59 8.62
N GLU A 15 -4.61 7.02 7.52
CA GLU A 15 -6.06 7.07 7.46
C GLU A 15 -6.67 5.66 7.38
N HIS A 16 -6.02 4.74 6.67
CA HIS A 16 -6.46 3.35 6.57
C HIS A 16 -6.31 2.62 7.90
N LEU A 17 -5.21 2.81 8.65
CA LEU A 17 -5.04 2.21 9.99
C LEU A 17 -6.12 2.63 11.00
N LYS A 18 -6.76 3.79 10.83
CA LYS A 18 -7.91 4.20 11.67
C LYS A 18 -9.16 3.37 11.38
N GLN A 19 -9.32 2.90 10.14
CA GLN A 19 -10.46 2.10 9.68
C GLN A 19 -10.18 0.60 9.83
N ASP A 20 -8.95 0.19 9.53
CA ASP A 20 -8.48 -1.19 9.59
C ASP A 20 -7.17 -1.30 10.41
N PRO A 21 -7.29 -1.54 11.73
CA PRO A 21 -6.15 -1.78 12.60
C PRO A 21 -5.42 -3.12 12.31
N ALA A 22 -5.97 -3.99 11.46
CA ALA A 22 -5.37 -5.28 11.12
C ALA A 22 -4.40 -5.22 9.93
N ILE A 23 -4.16 -4.03 9.37
CA ILE A 23 -3.08 -3.83 8.38
C ILE A 23 -1.73 -4.15 9.05
N VAL A 24 -1.02 -5.13 8.50
CA VAL A 24 0.25 -5.64 9.05
C VAL A 24 1.47 -5.19 8.26
N ALA A 25 1.30 -4.84 6.98
CA ALA A 25 2.38 -4.34 6.14
C ALA A 25 1.84 -3.48 5.00
N VAL A 26 2.62 -2.49 4.59
CA VAL A 26 2.31 -1.66 3.41
C VAL A 26 3.58 -1.43 2.62
N TYR A 27 3.47 -1.57 1.30
CA TYR A 27 4.57 -1.42 0.37
C TYR A 27 4.21 -0.49 -0.78
N ILE A 28 5.23 0.12 -1.39
CA ILE A 28 5.10 0.92 -2.61
C ILE A 28 5.95 0.37 -3.74
N VAL A 29 5.44 0.47 -4.98
CA VAL A 29 6.23 0.19 -6.18
C VAL A 29 7.11 1.41 -6.50
N PRO A 30 8.44 1.28 -6.55
CA PRO A 30 9.30 2.41 -6.85
C PRO A 30 9.33 2.76 -8.35
N GLY A 31 9.59 4.04 -8.66
CA GLY A 31 9.92 4.46 -10.03
C GLY A 31 8.73 4.73 -10.94
N THR A 32 7.54 4.94 -10.37
CA THR A 32 6.30 5.26 -11.11
C THR A 32 5.91 6.73 -10.94
N ASP A 33 5.20 7.27 -11.94
CA ASP A 33 4.65 8.64 -11.90
C ASP A 33 3.36 8.74 -11.06
N GLU A 34 2.76 7.58 -10.75
CA GLU A 34 1.64 7.42 -9.82
C GLU A 34 2.09 6.67 -8.56
N LEU A 35 1.34 6.77 -7.48
CA LEU A 35 1.59 6.00 -6.27
C LEU A 35 0.93 4.62 -6.39
N ARG A 36 1.72 3.54 -6.47
CA ARG A 36 1.20 2.17 -6.42
C ARG A 36 1.48 1.54 -5.06
N MET A 37 0.45 1.08 -4.38
CA MET A 37 0.50 0.58 -3.01
C MET A 37 0.02 -0.88 -2.94
N VAL A 38 0.68 -1.66 -2.10
CA VAL A 38 0.23 -2.99 -1.67
C VAL A 38 -0.03 -2.90 -0.16
N GLU A 39 -1.27 -3.15 0.26
CA GLU A 39 -1.64 -3.25 1.67
C GLU A 39 -1.95 -4.70 2.02
N VAL A 40 -1.30 -5.20 3.07
CA VAL A 40 -1.52 -6.55 3.60
C VAL A 40 -2.31 -6.40 4.90
N SER A 41 -3.48 -7.02 4.97
CA SER A 41 -4.34 -6.95 6.15
C SER A 41 -4.85 -8.30 6.59
N GLY A 42 -4.90 -8.51 7.90
CA GLY A 42 -5.58 -9.66 8.51
C GLY A 42 -7.11 -9.52 8.57
N SER A 43 -7.68 -8.40 8.09
CA SER A 43 -9.13 -8.16 8.08
C SER A 43 -9.83 -8.67 6.82
N VAL A 44 -9.07 -9.03 5.77
CA VAL A 44 -9.62 -9.44 4.47
C VAL A 44 -9.42 -10.93 4.20
N ASP A 45 -10.42 -11.53 3.56
CA ASP A 45 -10.38 -12.93 3.13
C ASP A 45 -9.51 -13.11 1.88
N THR A 46 -8.95 -14.31 1.71
CA THR A 46 -8.25 -14.72 0.48
C THR A 46 -9.24 -14.91 -0.67
N VAL A 47 -9.05 -14.19 -1.77
CA VAL A 47 -9.87 -14.28 -2.98
C VAL A 47 -9.15 -15.06 -4.09
N GLY A 48 -7.81 -15.03 -4.08
CA GLY A 48 -6.98 -15.70 -5.09
C GLY A 48 -6.81 -14.88 -6.37
N GLU A 49 -7.20 -13.61 -6.34
CA GLU A 49 -7.02 -12.64 -7.43
C GLU A 49 -6.61 -11.29 -6.85
N VAL A 50 -5.55 -10.69 -7.39
CA VAL A 50 -5.06 -9.37 -6.94
C VAL A 50 -5.67 -8.29 -7.82
N ILE A 51 -6.72 -7.64 -7.34
CA ILE A 51 -7.47 -6.63 -8.11
C ILE A 51 -7.03 -5.22 -7.70
N PRO A 52 -6.42 -4.43 -8.61
CA PRO A 52 -6.07 -3.04 -8.33
C PRO A 52 -7.30 -2.14 -8.37
N PHE A 53 -7.35 -1.16 -7.46
CA PHE A 53 -8.32 -0.08 -7.49
C PHE A 53 -7.63 1.28 -7.42
N GLY A 54 -8.19 2.26 -8.13
CA GLY A 54 -7.56 3.56 -8.36
C GLY A 54 -8.31 4.72 -7.71
N PHE A 55 -7.54 5.70 -7.23
CA PHE A 55 -7.99 7.00 -6.77
C PHE A 55 -7.34 8.09 -7.62
N GLY A 56 -8.14 9.02 -8.11
CA GLY A 56 -7.62 10.20 -8.79
C GLY A 56 -6.93 11.15 -7.81
N LYS A 57 -5.87 11.82 -8.26
CA LYS A 57 -5.19 12.86 -7.47
C LYS A 57 -6.14 13.95 -7.02
N GLN A 58 -5.91 14.43 -5.79
CA GLN A 58 -6.60 15.56 -5.20
C GLN A 58 -5.58 16.52 -4.57
N PRO A 59 -4.89 17.36 -5.38
CA PRO A 59 -3.82 18.23 -4.87
C PRO A 59 -4.30 19.18 -3.76
N SER A 60 -5.56 19.63 -3.79
CA SER A 60 -6.16 20.47 -2.74
C SER A 60 -6.24 19.76 -1.37
N ASN A 61 -6.18 18.43 -1.35
CA ASN A 61 -6.26 17.59 -0.15
C ASN A 61 -4.91 16.95 0.19
N GLN A 62 -3.79 17.49 -0.32
CA GLN A 62 -2.44 16.94 -0.11
C GLN A 62 -2.24 15.55 -0.74
N LEU A 63 -3.01 15.23 -1.79
CA LEU A 63 -2.87 14.00 -2.58
C LEU A 63 -2.43 14.35 -4.01
N PRO A 64 -1.18 14.78 -4.25
CA PRO A 64 -0.72 15.25 -5.57
C PRO A 64 -0.65 14.15 -6.64
N LEU A 65 -0.53 12.88 -6.26
CA LEU A 65 -0.37 11.75 -7.18
C LEU A 65 -1.66 10.97 -7.37
N ASP A 66 -1.88 10.44 -8.58
CA ASP A 66 -2.85 9.37 -8.76
C ASP A 66 -2.38 8.16 -7.94
N THR A 67 -3.31 7.41 -7.35
CA THR A 67 -2.98 6.29 -6.47
C THR A 67 -3.66 5.03 -6.94
N ILE A 68 -2.93 3.93 -7.04
CA ILE A 68 -3.47 2.60 -7.27
C ILE A 68 -3.11 1.75 -6.06
N LEU A 69 -4.10 1.07 -5.49
CA LEU A 69 -3.94 0.23 -4.32
C LEU A 69 -4.40 -1.20 -4.63
N VAL A 70 -3.68 -2.18 -4.10
CA VAL A 70 -4.18 -3.55 -3.94
C VAL A 70 -4.24 -3.84 -2.44
N LEU A 71 -5.35 -4.42 -2.00
CA LEU A 71 -5.57 -4.87 -0.63
C LEU A 71 -5.63 -6.40 -0.67
N ILE A 72 -4.73 -7.05 0.04
CA ILE A 72 -4.55 -8.50 0.00
C ILE A 72 -4.50 -9.10 1.41
N SER A 73 -4.87 -10.37 1.52
CA SER A 73 -4.74 -11.11 2.77
C SER A 73 -3.27 -11.47 3.06
N GLU A 74 -2.97 -11.86 4.31
CA GLU A 74 -1.65 -12.40 4.67
C GLU A 74 -1.29 -13.67 3.87
N GLU A 75 -2.28 -14.50 3.54
CA GLU A 75 -2.09 -15.72 2.76
C GLU A 75 -1.80 -15.43 1.28
N GLU A 76 -2.47 -14.42 0.70
CA GLU A 76 -2.18 -13.94 -0.65
C GLU A 76 -0.78 -13.34 -0.71
N TYR A 77 -0.39 -12.53 0.28
CA TYR A 77 0.96 -12.01 0.37
C TYR A 77 2.01 -13.14 0.45
N ALA A 78 1.74 -14.18 1.24
CA ALA A 78 2.62 -15.36 1.30
C ALA A 78 2.66 -16.12 -0.05
N SER A 79 1.55 -16.19 -0.77
CA SER A 79 1.46 -16.84 -2.08
C SER A 79 2.22 -16.06 -3.16
N ILE A 80 2.14 -14.73 -3.12
CA ILE A 80 2.93 -13.86 -3.99
C ILE A 80 4.44 -14.03 -3.73
N LYS A 81 4.86 -14.12 -2.46
CA LYS A 81 6.26 -14.39 -2.12
C LYS A 81 6.78 -15.73 -2.66
N ARG A 82 5.91 -16.72 -2.80
CA ARG A 82 6.28 -18.03 -3.36
C ARG A 82 6.19 -18.09 -4.89
N GLY A 83 5.61 -17.07 -5.52
CA GLY A 83 5.33 -17.05 -6.96
C GLY A 83 4.09 -17.87 -7.36
N ASP A 84 3.21 -18.17 -6.42
CA ASP A 84 1.93 -18.87 -6.68
C ASP A 84 0.82 -17.91 -7.12
N LEU A 85 1.00 -16.60 -6.88
CA LEU A 85 0.08 -15.53 -7.23
C LEU A 85 0.88 -14.31 -7.70
N ASP A 86 0.46 -13.65 -8.76
CA ASP A 86 1.17 -12.51 -9.31
C ASP A 86 0.60 -11.18 -8.77
N LEU A 87 1.48 -10.20 -8.61
CA LEU A 87 1.05 -8.80 -8.53
C LEU A 87 0.58 -8.32 -9.91
N PRO A 88 -0.17 -7.20 -9.98
CA PRO A 88 -0.60 -6.66 -11.27
C PRO A 88 0.58 -6.37 -12.20
N ASP A 89 0.34 -6.44 -13.50
CA ASP A 89 1.36 -6.24 -14.53
C ASP A 89 2.14 -4.93 -14.33
N GLY A 90 3.47 -5.03 -14.39
CA GLY A 90 4.36 -3.88 -14.24
C GLY A 90 4.61 -3.42 -12.81
N TRP A 91 4.18 -4.18 -11.79
CA TRP A 91 4.49 -3.91 -10.37
C TRP A 91 5.79 -4.59 -9.92
N GLY A 92 6.25 -5.60 -10.65
CA GLY A 92 7.47 -6.34 -10.35
C GLY A 92 7.29 -7.38 -9.25
N SER A 93 8.39 -7.81 -8.63
CA SER A 93 8.38 -8.75 -7.50
C SER A 93 8.19 -8.01 -6.18
N VAL A 94 7.55 -8.68 -5.21
CA VAL A 94 7.44 -8.23 -3.81
C VAL A 94 8.78 -7.87 -3.17
N ASP A 95 9.87 -8.52 -3.59
CA ASP A 95 11.22 -8.28 -3.06
C ASP A 95 11.78 -6.91 -3.48
N ASN A 96 11.22 -6.30 -4.51
CA ASN A 96 11.64 -4.99 -5.03
C ASN A 96 10.76 -3.83 -4.54
N LEU A 97 9.74 -4.13 -3.73
CA LEU A 97 8.87 -3.11 -3.17
C LEU A 97 9.53 -2.39 -1.99
N VAL A 98 9.16 -1.14 -1.77
CA VAL A 98 9.65 -0.37 -0.63
C VAL A 98 8.61 -0.37 0.48
N GLU A 99 9.00 -0.85 1.66
CA GLU A 99 8.11 -0.88 2.84
C GLU A 99 7.87 0.53 3.41
N ILE A 100 6.63 0.79 3.82
CA ILE A 100 6.25 1.96 4.62
C ILE A 100 6.16 1.52 6.10
N PRO A 101 7.08 1.97 6.97
CA PRO A 101 7.12 1.49 8.35
C PRO A 101 5.88 1.92 9.16
N LEU A 102 5.02 0.97 9.52
CA LEU A 102 3.77 1.24 10.25
C LEU A 102 3.99 1.93 11.60
N ARG A 103 5.04 1.55 12.33
CA ARG A 103 5.37 2.14 13.65
C ARG A 103 5.60 3.65 13.57
N GLU A 104 6.25 4.11 12.50
CA GLU A 104 6.53 5.54 12.31
C GLU A 104 5.23 6.32 12.04
N VAL A 105 4.31 5.72 11.28
CA VAL A 105 3.02 6.34 10.95
C VAL A 105 2.11 6.43 12.18
N GLN A 106 2.10 5.39 13.02
CA GLN A 106 1.33 5.38 14.27
C GLN A 106 1.82 6.44 15.26
N LEU A 107 3.14 6.62 15.41
CA LEU A 107 3.72 7.64 16.30
C LEU A 107 3.36 9.08 15.88
N GLN A 108 3.24 9.35 14.58
CA GLN A 108 2.79 10.65 14.07
C GLN A 108 1.31 10.95 14.31
N SER A 109 0.53 9.93 14.68
CA SER A 109 -0.92 10.05 14.92
C SER A 109 -1.28 10.26 16.39
N SER A 110 -0.33 10.03 17.32
CA SER A 110 -0.52 10.18 18.76
C SER A 110 -0.10 11.55 19.31
N GLY A 111 0.37 12.46 18.44
CA GLY A 111 0.78 13.82 18.79
C GLY A 111 -0.27 14.87 18.43
N THR A 112 -1.46 14.79 19.03
CA THR A 112 -2.48 15.86 19.02
C THR A 112 -3.24 15.88 20.33
#